data_AF-A0A5N5PE70-F1
#
_entry.id   AF-A0A5N5PE70-F1
#
_cell.length_a   1.000
_cell.length_b   1.000
_cell.length_c   1.000
_cell.angle_alpha   90.00
_cell.angle_beta   90.00
_cell.angle_gamma   90.00
#
_symmetry.space_group_name_H-M   'P 1'
#
loop_
_entity.id
_entity.type
_entity.pdbx_description
1 polymer ?
#
loop_
_entity_poly.entity_id
_entity_poly.type
_entity_poly.pdbx_seq_one_letter_code
_entity_poly.pdbx_strand_id
1 'polypeptide(L)'
;MFSIIPLLLLLPAAALGSIIPTPPAAALIEDRAAGAVSPNKTCGLTGAGLNNGFTCPETDACCSQYGFCGTGDSFCLTSAGCQAAYSNNTRTTCQAPRSGTTVSVDGTCGATGAGKAGYRCPATGATCCSA
;
A
#
# COMPACT_ATOMS: atom_id res chain seq x y z
N MET A 1 22.98 -18.34 -81.81
CA MET A 1 24.34 -18.89 -81.66
C MET A 1 25.07 -17.90 -80.75
N PHE A 2 25.19 -18.04 -79.44
CA PHE A 2 25.19 -19.14 -78.46
C PHE A 2 24.38 -18.66 -77.23
N SER A 3 23.49 -19.48 -76.65
CA SER A 3 23.78 -20.41 -75.54
C SER A 3 24.41 -19.74 -74.33
N ILE A 4 23.63 -19.46 -73.28
CA ILE A 4 23.73 -20.12 -71.96
C ILE A 4 22.61 -19.62 -71.03
N ILE A 5 21.75 -20.57 -70.67
CA ILE A 5 20.78 -20.48 -69.56
C ILE A 5 21.57 -20.82 -68.28
N PRO A 6 21.56 -20.00 -67.21
CA PRO A 6 21.93 -20.51 -65.90
C PRO A 6 20.71 -21.17 -65.28
N LEU A 7 20.77 -22.49 -65.37
CA LEU A 7 20.07 -23.47 -64.57
C LEU A 7 20.21 -23.12 -63.06
N LEU A 8 19.06 -22.96 -62.41
CA LEU A 8 18.77 -23.50 -61.08
C LEU A 8 19.71 -23.12 -59.92
N LEU A 9 19.28 -22.19 -59.07
CA LEU A 9 19.45 -22.35 -57.63
C LEU A 9 18.11 -22.10 -56.92
N LEU A 10 17.35 -23.19 -56.79
CA LEU A 10 16.33 -23.35 -55.77
C LEU A 10 17.04 -23.31 -54.41
N LEU A 11 16.94 -22.20 -53.69
CA LEU A 11 17.24 -22.16 -52.26
C LEU A 11 15.95 -22.49 -51.49
N PRO A 12 15.98 -23.48 -50.58
CA PRO A 12 14.82 -23.90 -49.83
C PRO A 12 14.41 -22.84 -48.81
N ALA A 13 13.11 -22.75 -48.61
CA ALA A 13 12.49 -22.02 -47.52
C ALA A 13 13.06 -22.43 -46.16
N ALA A 14 13.44 -21.45 -45.36
CA ALA A 14 13.38 -21.54 -43.92
C ALA A 14 13.28 -20.12 -43.36
N ALA A 15 12.05 -19.63 -43.27
CA ALA A 15 11.73 -18.50 -42.41
C ALA A 15 12.06 -18.93 -40.97
N LEU A 16 13.21 -18.50 -40.46
CA LEU A 16 13.48 -18.55 -39.03
C LEU A 16 12.64 -17.45 -38.39
N GLY A 17 11.37 -17.77 -38.16
CA GLY A 17 10.53 -17.03 -37.23
C GLY A 17 11.22 -17.06 -35.87
N SER A 18 11.66 -15.91 -35.39
CA SER A 18 12.06 -15.76 -34.01
C SER A 18 10.84 -16.07 -33.15
N ILE A 19 10.87 -17.26 -32.55
CA ILE A 19 10.01 -17.64 -31.46
C ILE A 19 10.42 -16.71 -30.32
N ILE A 20 9.81 -15.52 -30.25
CA ILE A 20 9.77 -14.80 -28.98
C ILE A 20 8.83 -15.65 -28.14
N PRO A 21 9.28 -16.31 -27.06
CA PRO A 21 8.36 -16.76 -26.05
C PRO A 21 7.72 -15.49 -25.50
N THR A 22 6.60 -15.06 -26.08
CA THR A 22 5.69 -14.16 -25.39
C THR A 22 5.27 -14.94 -24.16
N PRO A 23 5.63 -14.48 -22.94
CA PRO A 23 5.11 -15.12 -21.75
C PRO A 23 3.58 -15.16 -21.87
N PRO A 24 2.92 -16.25 -21.48
CA PRO A 24 1.47 -16.28 -21.44
C PRO A 24 1.00 -15.06 -20.64
N ALA A 25 0.01 -14.36 -21.19
CA ALA A 25 -0.66 -13.20 -20.61
C ALA A 25 -1.42 -13.59 -19.33
N ALA A 26 -0.68 -14.01 -18.31
CA ALA A 26 -1.16 -14.46 -17.01
C ALA A 26 -0.02 -14.32 -15.98
N ALA A 27 0.58 -13.14 -15.90
CA ALA A 27 1.33 -12.74 -14.73
C ALA A 27 0.50 -11.69 -13.99
N LEU A 28 -0.14 -12.18 -12.92
CA LEU A 28 -0.60 -11.54 -11.70
C LEU A 28 -1.25 -10.15 -11.86
N ILE A 29 -2.51 -10.09 -11.42
CA ILE A 29 -3.23 -8.86 -11.10
C ILE A 29 -2.23 -7.83 -10.55
N GLU A 30 -2.07 -6.71 -11.27
CA GLU A 30 -1.48 -5.48 -10.75
C GLU A 30 -2.46 -4.96 -9.68
N ASP A 31 -2.51 -5.67 -8.56
CA ASP A 31 -3.08 -5.23 -7.31
C ASP A 31 -2.09 -4.18 -6.80
N ARG A 32 -2.27 -2.97 -7.35
CA ARG A 32 -1.51 -1.75 -7.13
C ARG A 32 -0.40 -1.98 -6.13
N ALA A 33 0.78 -2.31 -6.65
CA ALA A 33 1.98 -2.54 -5.87
C ALA A 33 2.00 -1.54 -4.70
N ALA A 34 1.66 -2.02 -3.51
CA ALA A 34 2.03 -1.34 -2.30
C ALA A 34 3.51 -1.04 -2.46
N GLY A 35 3.85 0.25 -2.44
CA GLY A 35 5.21 0.68 -2.72
C GLY A 35 6.20 -0.10 -1.86
N ALA A 36 7.46 -0.15 -2.30
CA ALA A 36 8.49 -0.93 -1.65
C ALA A 36 8.47 -0.76 -0.10
N VAL A 37 8.88 -1.79 0.63
CA VAL A 37 8.96 -1.68 2.08
C VAL A 37 9.98 -0.59 2.43
N SER A 38 9.57 0.30 3.35
CA SER A 38 10.33 1.47 3.74
C SER A 38 11.72 1.11 4.28
N PRO A 39 12.80 1.73 3.75
CA PRO A 39 14.15 1.51 4.27
C PRO A 39 14.43 2.27 5.58
N ASN A 40 13.62 3.27 5.93
CA ASN A 40 13.90 4.22 7.02
C ASN A 40 12.67 4.55 7.88
N LYS A 41 11.64 3.70 7.87
CA LYS A 41 10.37 3.88 8.58
C LYS A 41 9.53 5.09 8.12
N THR A 42 9.86 5.73 7.00
CA THR A 42 8.95 6.70 6.35
C THR A 42 8.02 6.00 5.36
N CYS A 43 6.77 6.44 5.27
CA CYS A 43 5.75 5.76 4.49
C CYS A 43 4.74 6.74 3.89
N GLY A 44 3.97 6.25 2.93
CA GLY A 44 2.90 7.02 2.34
C GLY A 44 3.35 8.17 1.46
N LEU A 45 2.40 9.04 1.14
CA LEU A 45 2.64 10.21 0.30
C LEU A 45 2.71 11.50 1.08
N THR A 46 2.17 11.53 2.29
CA THR A 46 2.09 12.73 3.13
C THR A 46 3.16 12.73 4.22
N GLY A 47 3.40 13.91 4.81
CA GLY A 47 4.35 14.09 5.92
C GLY A 47 5.76 13.65 5.55
N ALA A 48 6.38 12.81 6.37
CA ALA A 48 7.71 12.27 6.14
C ALA A 48 7.79 11.31 4.95
N GLY A 49 6.66 10.88 4.39
CA GLY A 49 6.61 10.07 3.16
C GLY A 49 7.07 10.83 1.91
N LEU A 50 6.98 12.17 1.89
CA LEU A 50 7.46 13.04 0.80
C LEU A 50 7.05 12.57 -0.62
N ASN A 51 5.83 12.06 -0.79
CA ASN A 51 5.33 11.47 -2.04
C ASN A 51 6.11 10.25 -2.58
N ASN A 52 6.91 9.56 -1.75
CA ASN A 52 7.66 8.38 -2.18
C ASN A 52 6.82 7.09 -2.21
N GLY A 53 5.75 7.02 -1.41
CA GLY A 53 4.79 5.92 -1.46
C GLY A 53 5.28 4.59 -0.87
N PHE A 54 6.34 4.62 -0.06
CA PHE A 54 6.82 3.42 0.64
C PHE A 54 5.77 2.85 1.58
N THR A 55 5.79 1.53 1.76
CA THR A 55 4.95 0.84 2.74
C THR A 55 5.69 0.44 4.00
N CYS A 56 4.95 0.06 5.03
CA CYS A 56 5.55 -0.30 6.30
C CYS A 56 5.89 -1.80 6.42
N PRO A 57 7.01 -2.13 7.10
CA PRO A 57 7.36 -3.52 7.42
C PRO A 57 6.36 -4.11 8.41
N GLU A 58 6.28 -5.45 8.47
CA GLU A 58 5.29 -6.15 9.30
C GLU A 58 5.38 -5.80 10.79
N THR A 59 6.59 -5.53 11.29
CA THR A 59 6.83 -5.17 12.70
C THR A 59 6.18 -3.84 13.09
N ASP A 60 5.99 -2.95 12.13
CA ASP A 60 5.50 -1.57 12.30
C ASP A 60 4.46 -1.26 11.22
N ALA A 61 3.50 -2.16 11.10
CA ALA A 61 2.68 -2.31 9.91
C ALA A 61 1.86 -1.07 9.53
N CYS A 62 1.62 -0.13 10.44
CA CYS A 62 0.72 0.99 10.21
C CYS A 62 1.46 2.24 9.76
N CYS A 63 1.04 2.81 8.62
CA CYS A 63 1.51 4.12 8.17
C CYS A 63 0.64 5.22 8.77
N SER A 64 1.20 6.03 9.67
CA SER A 64 0.49 7.17 10.30
C SER A 64 0.21 8.31 9.33
N GLN A 65 -0.70 9.24 9.69
CA GLN A 65 -0.96 10.45 8.89
C GLN A 65 0.28 11.32 8.64
N TYR A 66 1.29 11.20 9.52
CA TYR A 66 2.54 11.94 9.47
C TYR A 66 3.61 11.28 8.59
N GLY A 67 3.30 10.14 7.95
CA GLY A 67 4.21 9.45 7.05
C GLY A 67 5.29 8.65 7.75
N PHE A 68 5.00 8.10 8.93
CA PHE A 68 5.89 7.20 9.67
C PHE A 68 5.22 5.86 9.97
N CYS A 69 6.01 4.79 9.88
CA CYS A 69 5.64 3.43 10.26
C CYS A 69 5.65 3.26 11.78
N GLY A 70 4.66 2.55 12.30
CA GLY A 70 4.61 2.20 13.71
C GLY A 70 3.46 1.23 14.04
N THR A 71 3.17 1.13 15.33
CA THR A 71 2.11 0.29 15.89
C THR A 71 1.28 1.08 16.89
N GLY A 72 0.13 0.52 17.29
CA GLY A 72 -0.75 1.14 18.27
C GLY A 72 -1.70 2.18 17.68
N ASP A 73 -2.58 2.69 18.54
CA ASP A 73 -3.75 3.46 18.14
C ASP A 73 -3.42 4.74 17.35
N SER A 74 -2.34 5.45 17.71
CA SER A 74 -1.90 6.67 17.02
C SER A 74 -1.39 6.44 15.59
N PHE A 75 -1.01 5.21 15.24
CA PHE A 75 -0.56 4.83 13.91
C PHE A 75 -1.64 4.11 13.14
N CYS A 76 -2.35 3.20 13.81
CA CYS A 76 -3.22 2.22 13.19
C CYS A 76 -4.68 2.64 13.12
N LEU A 77 -5.14 3.65 13.88
CA LEU A 77 -6.52 4.07 13.79
C LEU A 77 -6.76 4.89 12.53
N THR A 78 -7.80 4.52 11.79
CA THR A 78 -8.32 5.29 10.64
C THR A 78 -8.62 6.73 11.00
N SER A 79 -9.12 6.97 12.22
CA SER A 79 -9.36 8.29 12.78
C SER A 79 -8.12 9.09 13.15
N ALA A 80 -7.01 8.41 13.45
CA ALA A 80 -5.70 9.03 13.60
C ALA A 80 -5.01 9.25 12.23
N GLY A 81 -5.76 9.05 11.15
CA GLY A 81 -5.33 9.24 9.77
C GLY A 81 -4.39 8.15 9.25
N CYS A 82 -4.53 6.91 9.73
CA CYS A 82 -3.81 5.76 9.19
C CYS A 82 -3.97 5.66 7.66
N GLN A 83 -2.85 5.63 6.94
CA GLN A 83 -2.79 5.60 5.48
C GLN A 83 -2.84 4.15 4.97
N ALA A 84 -4.04 3.58 4.85
CA ALA A 84 -4.25 2.14 4.57
C ALA A 84 -3.55 1.60 3.32
N ALA A 85 -3.38 2.41 2.28
CA ALA A 85 -2.68 2.00 1.05
C ALA A 85 -1.15 1.86 1.23
N TYR A 86 -0.60 2.35 2.35
CA TYR A 86 0.82 2.38 2.66
C TYR A 86 1.16 1.71 3.99
N SER A 87 0.14 1.24 4.71
CA SER A 87 0.32 0.21 5.72
C SER A 87 0.67 -1.11 5.04
N ASN A 88 1.18 -2.10 5.78
CA ASN A 88 1.41 -3.45 5.26
C ASN A 88 0.19 -3.91 4.43
N ASN A 89 0.45 -4.62 3.33
CA ASN A 89 -0.47 -5.14 2.31
C ASN A 89 -1.76 -5.86 2.77
N THR A 90 -2.04 -5.92 4.07
CA THR A 90 -3.36 -6.28 4.56
C THR A 90 -4.21 -5.04 4.80
N ARG A 91 -5.33 -4.95 4.09
CA ARG A 91 -6.37 -3.92 4.28
C ARG A 91 -6.95 -3.85 5.72
N THR A 92 -6.54 -4.78 6.57
CA THR A 92 -6.89 -4.91 8.00
C THR A 92 -5.81 -4.32 8.91
N THR A 93 -4.85 -3.54 8.42
CA THR A 93 -3.84 -2.93 9.29
C THR A 93 -4.36 -1.62 9.90
N CYS A 94 -5.02 -0.78 9.11
CA CYS A 94 -5.75 0.36 9.64
C CYS A 94 -7.11 -0.06 10.20
N GLN A 95 -7.42 0.36 11.42
CA GLN A 95 -8.59 -0.08 12.17
C GLN A 95 -9.54 1.07 12.50
N ALA A 96 -10.83 0.78 12.52
CA ALA A 96 -11.78 1.67 13.16
C ALA A 96 -11.62 1.58 14.69
N PRO A 97 -11.91 2.66 15.42
CA PRO A 97 -11.98 2.61 16.87
C PRO A 97 -13.01 1.58 17.34
N ARG A 98 -12.65 0.85 18.39
CA ARG A 98 -13.54 -0.12 19.04
C ARG A 98 -14.16 0.54 20.27
N SER A 99 -15.50 0.58 20.29
CA SER A 99 -16.28 1.13 21.41
C SER A 99 -15.82 0.52 22.74
N GLY A 100 -15.47 1.39 23.70
CA GLY A 100 -15.04 0.99 25.05
C GLY A 100 -13.61 0.41 25.16
N THR A 101 -12.89 0.16 24.07
CA THR A 101 -11.53 -0.40 24.12
C THR A 101 -10.44 0.52 23.56
N THR A 102 -10.76 1.32 22.54
CA THR A 102 -9.83 2.30 21.97
C THR A 102 -9.82 3.59 22.81
N VAL A 103 -8.63 4.04 23.20
CA VAL A 103 -8.46 5.29 23.95
C VAL A 103 -8.40 6.45 22.96
N SER A 104 -9.04 7.57 23.30
CA SER A 104 -8.98 8.78 22.49
C SER A 104 -7.52 9.25 22.30
N VAL A 105 -7.17 9.57 21.05
CA VAL A 105 -5.84 10.12 20.69
C VAL A 105 -5.82 11.64 20.60
N ASP A 106 -6.99 12.29 20.59
CA ASP A 106 -7.17 13.73 20.36
C ASP A 106 -8.06 14.42 21.43
N GLY A 107 -8.49 13.68 22.46
CA GLY A 107 -9.36 14.17 23.52
C GLY A 107 -10.86 14.06 23.23
N THR A 108 -11.26 13.63 22.04
CA THR A 108 -12.66 13.31 21.73
C THR A 108 -12.99 11.89 22.19
N CYS A 109 -13.98 11.72 23.08
CA CYS A 109 -14.44 10.40 23.56
C CYS A 109 -15.96 10.39 23.76
N GLY A 110 -16.55 9.20 23.86
CA GLY A 110 -18.00 8.99 23.95
C GLY A 110 -18.56 8.40 22.65
N ALA A 111 -19.87 8.56 22.43
CA ALA A 111 -20.56 8.14 21.20
C ALA A 111 -21.41 9.25 20.57
N THR A 112 -21.34 10.46 21.15
CA THR A 112 -22.13 11.64 20.79
C THR A 112 -21.20 12.82 20.48
N GLY A 113 -21.70 13.86 19.82
CA GLY A 113 -20.92 15.07 19.55
C GLY A 113 -19.61 14.80 18.79
N ALA A 114 -18.50 15.32 19.30
CA ALA A 114 -17.16 15.07 18.76
C ALA A 114 -16.71 13.61 18.97
N GLY A 115 -17.27 12.90 19.96
CA GLY A 115 -16.98 11.51 20.27
C GLY A 115 -17.69 10.48 19.38
N LYS A 116 -18.29 10.83 18.23
CA LYS A 116 -19.02 9.87 17.36
C LYS A 116 -18.24 8.60 17.00
N ALA A 117 -16.92 8.64 17.07
CA ALA A 117 -16.03 7.53 16.81
C ALA A 117 -15.97 6.47 17.92
N GLY A 118 -16.56 6.69 19.11
CA GLY A 118 -16.72 5.62 20.11
C GLY A 118 -15.56 5.45 21.10
N TYR A 119 -14.59 6.37 21.16
CA TYR A 119 -13.45 6.22 22.05
C TYR A 119 -13.85 6.24 23.52
N ARG A 120 -13.07 5.53 24.35
CA ARG A 120 -13.07 5.77 25.79
C ARG A 120 -12.03 6.82 26.17
N CYS A 121 -12.28 7.50 27.26
CA CYS A 121 -11.34 8.45 27.84
C CYS A 121 -10.25 7.68 28.66
N PRO A 122 -9.02 8.21 28.84
CA PRO A 122 -8.00 7.61 29.70
C PRO A 122 -8.46 7.52 31.16
N ALA A 123 -7.97 6.52 31.91
CA ALA A 123 -8.45 6.23 33.27
C ALA A 123 -8.06 7.29 34.33
N THR A 124 -7.12 8.20 34.06
CA THR A 124 -6.66 9.20 35.05
C THR A 124 -6.23 10.53 34.41
N GLY A 125 -6.69 11.65 34.98
CA GLY A 125 -6.06 12.97 34.88
C GLY A 125 -6.24 13.79 33.60
N ALA A 126 -6.96 13.32 32.58
CA ALA A 126 -7.17 14.07 31.34
C ALA A 126 -8.60 14.60 31.19
N THR A 127 -8.72 15.88 30.84
CA THR A 127 -9.94 16.61 30.46
C THR A 127 -10.52 16.07 29.15
N CYS A 128 -11.11 14.88 29.24
CA CYS A 128 -11.85 14.27 28.15
C CYS A 128 -13.32 14.67 28.30
N CYS A 129 -13.65 15.90 27.89
CA CYS A 129 -15.01 16.43 27.92
C CYS A 129 -15.26 17.25 26.65
N SER A 130 -15.60 16.57 25.57
CA SER A 130 -16.50 17.11 24.55
C SER A 130 -17.78 16.28 24.58
N ALA A 131 -18.55 16.46 25.65
CA ALA A 131 -19.93 15.97 25.73
C ALA A 131 -20.81 16.85 24.83
#